data_AF-A0A0R1NSS0-F1
#
_entry.id   AF-A0A0R1NSS0-F1
#
_cell.length_a   1.000
_cell.length_b   1.000
_cell.length_c   1.000
_cell.angle_alpha   90.00
_cell.angle_beta   90.00
_cell.angle_gamma   90.00
#
_symmetry.space_group_name_H-M   'P 1'
#
loop_
_entity.id
_entity.type
_entity.pdbx_description
1 polymer ?
#
loop_
_entity_poly.entity_id
_entity_poly.type
_entity_poly.pdbx_seq_one_letter_code
_entity_poly.pdbx_strand_id
1 'polypeptide(L)' 'MNLNEAERVIKYLESNWSYEKVWDCWMMIALLTGMREAEIAGLTWDNIDFPHKQINVRQAWSQQHQDFKP' A
#
# COMPACT_ATOMS: atom_id res chain seq x y z
N MET A 1 -15.89 2.37 -4.06
CA MET A 1 -15.23 3.46 -4.79
C MET A 1 -15.39 3.21 -6.27
N ASN A 2 -15.87 4.20 -7.02
CA ASN A 2 -15.92 4.14 -8.48
C ASN A 2 -14.52 4.44 -9.06
N LEU A 3 -14.19 3.89 -10.23
CA LEU A 3 -12.95 4.18 -10.97
C LEU A 3 -12.69 5.69 -11.13
N ASN A 4 -13.71 6.49 -11.45
CA ASN A 4 -13.56 7.95 -11.60
C ASN A 4 -13.16 8.64 -10.28
N GLU A 5 -13.60 8.10 -9.13
CA GLU A 5 -13.22 8.63 -7.83
C GLU A 5 -11.78 8.23 -7.50
N ALA A 6 -11.41 6.97 -7.75
CA ALA A 6 -10.05 6.48 -7.57
C ALA A 6 -9.04 7.30 -8.37
N GLU A 7 -9.33 7.58 -9.65
CA GLU A 7 -8.48 8.42 -10.50
C GLU A 7 -8.28 9.83 -9.94
N ARG A 8 -9.33 10.44 -9.37
CA ARG A 8 -9.23 11.78 -8.77
C ARG A 8 -8.35 11.76 -7.53
N VAL A 9 -8.44 10.72 -6.70
CA VAL A 9 -7.60 10.57 -5.51
C VAL A 9 -6.15 10.32 -5.90
N ILE A 10 -5.89 9.46 -6.90
CA ILE A 10 -4.54 9.21 -7.41
C ILE A 10 -3.90 10.52 -7.89
N LYS A 11 -4.59 11.29 -8.74
CA LYS A 11 -4.07 12.59 -9.22
C LYS A 11 -3.78 13.58 -8.10
N TYR A 12 -4.64 13.61 -7.09
CA TYR A 12 -4.42 14.46 -5.91
C TYR A 12 -3.15 14.03 -5.15
N LEU A 13 -2.98 12.74 -4.91
CA LEU A 13 -1.80 12.21 -4.22
C LEU A 13 -0.53 12.44 -5.03
N GLU A 14 -0.53 12.17 -6.34
CA GLU A 14 0.64 12.42 -7.20
C GLU A 14 1.11 13.89 -7.12
N SER A 15 0.19 14.84 -6.96
CA SER A 15 0.50 16.26 -6.90
C SER A 15 0.89 16.77 -5.51
N ASN A 16 0.56 16.04 -4.44
CA ASN A 16 0.63 16.55 -3.06
C ASN A 16 1.35 15.62 -2.08
N TRP A 17 1.81 14.44 -2.51
CA TRP A 17 2.39 13.46 -1.60
C TRP A 17 3.65 14.01 -0.91
N SER A 18 3.83 13.60 0.33
CA SER A 18 5.05 13.87 1.09
C SER A 18 5.51 12.60 1.80
N TYR A 19 6.82 12.38 1.83
CA TYR A 19 7.42 11.26 2.57
C TYR A 19 7.17 11.36 4.09
N GLU A 20 6.88 12.57 4.60
CA GLU A 20 6.48 12.80 6.00
C GLU A 20 5.08 12.27 6.30
N LYS A 21 4.26 12.03 5.26
CA LYS A 21 2.90 11.52 5.34
C LYS A 21 2.87 10.07 4.86
N VAL A 22 3.26 9.14 5.73
CA VAL A 22 3.26 7.69 5.45
C VAL A 22 1.93 7.21 4.86
N TRP A 23 0.82 7.80 5.31
CA TRP A 23 -0.52 7.51 4.82
C TRP A 23 -0.73 7.80 3.32
N ASP A 24 -0.05 8.81 2.77
CA ASP A 24 -0.14 9.13 1.33
C ASP A 24 0.45 7.98 0.51
N CYS A 25 1.59 7.44 0.95
CA CYS A 25 2.23 6.28 0.33
C CYS A 25 1.38 5.02 0.47
N TRP A 26 0.81 4.77 1.67
CA TRP A 26 -0.08 3.64 1.90
C TRP A 26 -1.32 3.69 1.00
N MET A 27 -1.96 4.85 0.90
CA MET A 27 -3.13 5.03 0.05
C MET A 27 -2.78 4.85 -1.42
N MET A 28 -1.62 5.34 -1.87
CA MET A 28 -1.15 5.12 -3.23
C MET A 28 -0.96 3.63 -3.53
N ILE A 29 -0.32 2.87 -2.64
CA ILE A 29 -0.15 1.43 -2.80
C ILE A 29 -1.53 0.75 -2.89
N ALA A 30 -2.42 1.01 -1.94
CA ALA A 30 -3.77 0.42 -1.92
C ALA A 30 -4.55 0.71 -3.20
N LEU A 31 -4.49 1.95 -3.70
CA LEU A 31 -5.21 2.38 -4.91
C LEU A 31 -4.65 1.74 -6.18
N LEU A 32 -3.33 1.58 -6.28
CA LEU A 32 -2.66 1.08 -7.48
C LEU A 32 -2.60 -0.46 -7.54
N THR A 33 -2.64 -1.15 -6.41
CA THR A 33 -2.46 -2.62 -6.34
C THR A 33 -3.69 -3.36 -5.83
N GLY A 34 -4.63 -2.68 -5.20
CA GLY A 34 -5.79 -3.30 -4.55
C GLY A 34 -5.47 -4.02 -3.24
N MET A 35 -4.27 -3.84 -2.69
CA MET A 35 -3.88 -4.41 -1.40
C MET A 35 -4.73 -3.88 -0.25
N ARG A 36 -4.96 -4.74 0.75
CA ARG A 36 -5.64 -4.37 2.01
C ARG A 36 -4.67 -3.66 2.96
N GLU A 37 -5.21 -2.87 3.87
CA GLU A 37 -4.41 -2.13 4.87
C GLU A 37 -3.49 -3.06 5.69
N ALA A 38 -4.00 -4.19 6.18
CA ALA A 38 -3.20 -5.17 6.92
C ALA A 38 -2.07 -5.80 6.08
N GLU A 39 -2.27 -5.98 4.77
CA GLU A 39 -1.23 -6.50 3.85
C GLU A 39 -0.14 -5.46 3.62
N ILE A 40 -0.51 -4.18 3.47
CA ILE A 40 0.44 -3.07 3.35
C ILE A 40 1.26 -2.91 4.63
N ALA A 41 0.60 -2.98 5.79
CA ALA A 41 1.25 -2.95 7.09
C ALA A 41 2.18 -4.16 7.32
N GLY A 42 1.90 -5.28 6.66
CA GLY A 42 2.71 -6.50 6.71
C GLY A 42 3.93 -6.51 5.78
N LEU A 43 4.10 -5.50 4.93
CA LEU A 43 5.20 -5.46 3.96
C LEU A 43 6.57 -5.36 4.62
N THR A 44 7.48 -6.20 4.15
CA THR A 44 8.89 -6.18 4.48
C THR A 44 9.73 -5.97 3.22
N TRP A 45 10.98 -5.50 3.36
CA TRP A 45 11.82 -5.16 2.20
C TRP A 45 12.08 -6.34 1.25
N ASP A 46 12.08 -7.58 1.75
CA ASP A 46 12.20 -8.81 0.95
C ASP A 46 10.94 -9.16 0.14
N ASN A 47 9.84 -8.41 0.32
CA ASN A 47 8.64 -8.54 -0.51
C ASN A 47 8.73 -7.72 -1.80
N ILE A 48 9.63 -6.74 -1.88
CA ILE A 48 9.68 -5.78 -2.99
C ILE A 48 10.67 -6.24 -4.06
N ASP A 49 10.15 -6.54 -5.24
CA ASP A 49 10.94 -6.87 -6.42
C ASP A 49 10.98 -5.67 -7.37
N PHE A 50 11.97 -4.79 -7.16
CA PHE A 50 12.16 -3.60 -7.99
C PHE A 50 12.43 -3.93 -9.47
N PRO A 51 13.31 -4.90 -9.83
CA PRO A 51 13.53 -5.27 -11.23
C PRO A 51 12.25 -5.65 -11.99
N HIS A 52 11.36 -6.41 -11.36
CA HIS A 52 10.12 -6.87 -11.99
C HIS A 52 8.91 -5.95 -11.73
N LYS A 53 9.10 -4.89 -10.94
CA LYS A 53 8.03 -3.95 -10.51
C LYS A 53 6.88 -4.67 -9.82
N GLN A 54 7.20 -5.60 -8.92
CA GLN A 54 6.22 -6.42 -8.22
C GLN A 54 6.32 -6.25 -6.71
N ILE A 55 5.18 -6.36 -6.05
CA ILE A 55 5.06 -6.48 -4.60
C ILE A 55 4.53 -7.88 -4.31
N ASN A 56 5.29 -8.68 -3.57
CA ASN A 56 4.91 -10.03 -3.18
C ASN A 56 4.16 -9.99 -1.85
N VAL A 57 2.83 -10.11 -1.87
CA VAL A 57 2.01 -10.19 -0.66
C VAL A 57 2.17 -11.58 -0.03
N ARG A 58 2.97 -11.67 1.03
CA ARG A 58 3.30 -12.95 1.72
C ARG A 58 2.71 -13.07 3.12
N GLN A 59 2.43 -11.94 3.75
CA GLN A 59 1.87 -11.85 5.09
C GLN A 59 1.09 -10.56 5.27
N ALA A 60 0.30 -10.50 6.34
CA ALA A 60 -0.36 -9.31 6.84
C ALA A 60 0.05 -9.04 8.30
N TRP A 61 0.03 -7.77 8.71
CA TRP A 61 0.23 -7.40 10.11
C TRP A 61 -1.09 -7.52 10.89
N SER A 62 -1.09 -8.30 11.96
CA SER A 62 -2.22 -8.39 12.89
C SER A 62 -2.07 -7.38 14.01
N GLN A 63 -2.90 -6.33 14.01
CA GLN A 63 -2.91 -5.35 15.10
C GLN A 63 -3.35 -5.96 16.44
N GLN A 64 -4.25 -6.96 16.40
CA GLN A 64 -4.76 -7.61 17.60
C GLN A 64 -3.69 -8.48 18.29
N HIS A 65 -2.89 -9.18 17.51
CA HIS A 65 -1.88 -10.10 18.02
C HIS A 65 -0.47 -9.51 18.05
N GLN A 66 -0.29 -8.33 17.46
CA GLN A 66 0.99 -7.64 17.29
C GLN A 66 2.05 -8.54 16.62
N ASP A 67 1.62 -9.32 15.62
CA ASP A 67 2.47 -10.26 14.89
C ASP A 67 2.10 -10.35 13.40
N PHE A 68 2.97 -10.99 12.63
CA PHE A 68 2.70 -11.32 11.23
C PHE A 68 1.81 -12.56 11.13
N LYS A 69 0.80 -12.50 10.28
CA LYS A 69 -0.07 -13.62 9.91
C LYS A 69 0.05 -13.89 8.41
N PRO A 70 -0.06 -15.16 7.97
CA PRO A 70 -0.21 -15.49 6.55
C PRO A 70 -1.41 -14.79 5.93
#